data_AF-G7DX33-F1
#
_entry.id   AF-G7DX33-F1
#
_cell.length_a   1.000
_cell.length_b   1.000
_cell.length_c   1.000
_cell.angle_alpha   90.00
_cell.angle_beta   90.00
_cell.angle_gamma   90.00
#
_symmetry.space_group_name_H-M   'P 1'
#
loop_
_entity.id
_entity.type
_entity.pdbx_description
1 polymer ?
#
loop_
_entity_poly.entity_id
_entity_poly.type
_entity_poly.pdbx_seq_one_letter_code
_entity_poly.pdbx_strand_id
1 'polypeptide(L)'
;MASAGISLSFGKLKKPGSDVKSKPRAKTALFEADADEAAKPNDVVALTELDDSSLTTARTDSTASRKKGAAAETPGLPTILSRVQRQRQQEAQELDESVFDYDGVYDSMKMGEKAAAEAKKAENALRKPKYIGGLLESAQQRKLDRVRAEDKMIQREREQEGEEFGDKEAFVTPAYQAQQAELRQAEEEERKKNEAGPKKGGLSSFYASYLAQSDQSNQAALQATATAKEGGRDFTIGPAPMPDMARAEPKSDAQLAQEAQQKLGTRVMLNESGEIVDKRELLKGGLNAEEDEDAVQMAYPSSLPAALSGTRKGGFAIPIAARMAEKALEEAARARAALLDQEAPAADVWQPAGATMTPEQRRREQRLRQSKEIEKQMLAFNEQKRKREEEERSHKIAKLARRNDETKVEELRRKALERRQAKAAADAAAAPTT
;
A
#
# COMPACT_ATOMS: atom_id res chain seq x y z
N MET A 1 42.04 -72.69 4.73
CA MET A 1 42.32 -72.48 6.17
C MET A 1 41.68 -71.17 6.58
N ALA A 2 40.87 -71.24 7.62
CA ALA A 2 40.02 -70.17 8.12
C ALA A 2 40.76 -69.30 9.16
N SER A 3 40.49 -68.00 9.16
CA SER A 3 40.71 -67.10 10.30
C SER A 3 39.88 -65.82 10.06
N ALA A 4 38.70 -65.68 10.65
CA ALA A 4 38.43 -65.29 12.02
C ALA A 4 37.89 -63.85 12.02
N GLY A 5 36.55 -63.74 12.05
CA GLY A 5 35.84 -62.48 12.21
C GLY A 5 35.94 -61.97 13.65
N ILE A 6 36.03 -60.65 13.79
CA ILE A 6 35.95 -59.97 15.07
C ILE A 6 34.60 -59.25 15.11
N SER A 7 33.70 -59.82 15.92
CA SER A 7 32.41 -59.27 16.31
C SER A 7 32.58 -58.26 17.44
N LEU A 8 32.17 -57.00 17.25
CA LEU A 8 31.94 -56.06 18.35
C LEU A 8 30.44 -55.89 18.56
N SER A 9 29.97 -56.46 19.66
CA SER A 9 28.63 -56.29 20.24
C SER A 9 28.65 -55.17 21.27
N PHE A 10 27.76 -54.17 21.15
CA PHE A 10 27.44 -53.27 22.26
C PHE A 10 25.94 -53.27 22.56
N GLY A 11 25.62 -53.96 23.68
CA GLY A 11 24.74 -53.54 24.76
C GLY A 11 23.44 -52.78 24.46
N LYS A 12 22.33 -53.51 24.59
CA LYS A 12 20.96 -52.99 24.77
C LYS A 12 20.83 -52.21 26.08
N LEU A 13 20.27 -50.99 26.04
CA LEU A 13 19.51 -50.41 27.16
C LEU A 13 18.03 -50.29 26.77
N LYS A 14 17.17 -50.67 27.71
CA LYS A 14 15.72 -50.88 27.59
C LYS A 14 15.00 -49.97 28.59
N LYS A 15 13.90 -49.33 28.16
CA LYS A 15 12.60 -49.05 28.84
C LYS A 15 11.96 -47.75 28.30
N PRO A 16 10.63 -47.52 28.43
CA PRO A 16 9.51 -48.40 28.11
C PRO A 16 8.34 -47.68 27.38
N GLY A 17 7.62 -48.41 26.53
CA GLY A 17 6.15 -48.38 26.43
C GLY A 17 5.42 -47.15 25.87
N SER A 18 5.08 -47.22 24.58
CA SER A 18 3.70 -46.97 24.11
C SER A 18 3.48 -47.66 22.75
N ASP A 19 2.94 -48.88 22.77
CA ASP A 19 2.21 -49.44 21.64
C ASP A 19 0.95 -48.56 21.41
N VAL A 20 0.49 -48.27 20.19
CA VAL A 20 -0.33 -49.21 19.42
C VAL A 20 -0.40 -48.79 17.93
N LYS A 21 0.04 -49.74 17.08
CA LYS A 21 -0.43 -50.17 15.74
C LYS A 21 -0.51 -49.19 14.56
N SER A 22 0.47 -49.34 13.66
CA SER A 22 0.36 -49.07 12.22
C SER A 22 0.05 -50.35 11.42
N LYS A 23 -0.88 -50.28 10.45
CA LYS A 23 -0.94 -51.03 9.16
C LYS A 23 -2.32 -50.80 8.50
N PRO A 24 -2.52 -51.09 7.19
CA PRO A 24 -1.74 -50.75 6.01
C PRO A 24 -2.61 -49.94 4.99
N ARG A 25 -1.99 -49.36 3.96
CA ARG A 25 -2.71 -48.68 2.86
C ARG A 25 -3.46 -49.69 1.99
N ALA A 26 -4.75 -49.47 1.76
CA ALA A 26 -5.54 -50.07 0.70
C ALA A 26 -6.17 -48.97 -0.17
N LYS A 27 -6.16 -49.20 -1.48
CA LYS A 27 -6.76 -48.37 -2.53
C LYS A 27 -8.21 -48.81 -2.74
N THR A 28 -9.16 -47.88 -2.84
CA THR A 28 -10.43 -47.99 -3.59
C THR A 28 -11.04 -46.59 -3.68
N ALA A 29 -11.12 -46.02 -4.88
CA ALA A 29 -12.33 -45.90 -5.70
C ALA A 29 -13.31 -44.84 -5.14
N LEU A 30 -13.23 -43.64 -5.72
CA LEU A 30 -14.10 -42.49 -5.45
C LEU A 30 -15.05 -42.31 -6.64
N PHE A 31 -16.18 -43.01 -6.60
CA PHE A 31 -17.39 -42.64 -7.32
C PHE A 31 -18.59 -42.92 -6.39
N GLU A 32 -19.41 -41.89 -6.25
CA GLU A 32 -20.85 -41.93 -5.92
C GLU A 32 -21.34 -41.82 -4.45
N ALA A 33 -22.29 -40.88 -4.33
CA ALA A 33 -23.40 -40.72 -3.37
C ALA A 33 -23.16 -40.15 -1.96
N ASP A 34 -23.57 -38.87 -1.86
CA ASP A 34 -24.58 -38.32 -0.94
C ASP A 34 -24.20 -37.43 0.26
N ALA A 35 -24.79 -36.22 0.19
CA ALA A 35 -25.47 -35.43 1.23
C ALA A 35 -24.69 -34.64 2.30
N ASP A 36 -24.89 -33.31 2.19
CA ASP A 36 -25.06 -32.25 3.22
C ASP A 36 -23.94 -32.00 4.26
N GLU A 37 -23.26 -30.84 4.17
CA GLU A 37 -23.61 -29.64 4.97
C GLU A 37 -22.67 -28.45 4.64
N ALA A 38 -23.29 -27.29 4.41
CA ALA A 38 -22.64 -26.05 4.02
C ALA A 38 -22.14 -25.24 5.23
N ALA A 39 -20.81 -25.13 5.37
CA ALA A 39 -20.17 -24.10 6.19
C ALA A 39 -19.93 -22.84 5.35
N LYS A 40 -20.45 -21.71 5.85
CA LYS A 40 -20.43 -20.37 5.25
C LYS A 40 -19.00 -19.80 5.15
N PRO A 41 -18.61 -19.18 4.03
CA PRO A 41 -17.51 -18.21 4.01
C PRO A 41 -18.02 -16.78 4.25
N ASN A 42 -17.27 -16.05 5.07
CA ASN A 42 -17.49 -14.69 5.53
C ASN A 42 -17.39 -13.64 4.42
N ASP A 43 -18.10 -12.54 4.70
CA ASP A 43 -18.13 -11.21 4.09
C ASP A 43 -16.90 -10.79 3.29
N VAL A 44 -17.12 -10.58 1.98
CA VAL A 44 -16.25 -9.79 1.11
C VAL A 44 -16.52 -8.31 1.37
N VAL A 45 -15.59 -7.70 2.10
CA VAL A 45 -15.41 -6.25 2.20
C VAL A 45 -15.15 -5.66 0.80
N ALA A 46 -16.08 -4.82 0.34
CA ALA A 46 -15.87 -3.93 -0.77
C ALA A 46 -14.81 -2.88 -0.37
N LEU A 47 -13.63 -3.00 -0.97
CA LEU A 47 -12.54 -2.04 -0.89
C LEU A 47 -12.89 -0.84 -1.78
N THR A 48 -13.58 0.14 -1.22
CA THR A 48 -13.68 1.48 -1.81
C THR A 48 -12.39 2.24 -1.54
N GLU A 49 -11.75 2.65 -2.63
CA GLU A 49 -10.62 3.56 -2.68
C GLU A 49 -10.95 4.88 -1.97
N LEU A 50 -10.16 5.20 -0.95
CA LEU A 50 -10.17 6.48 -0.26
C LEU A 50 -9.34 7.47 -1.09
N ASP A 51 -10.02 8.23 -1.94
CA ASP A 51 -9.50 9.48 -2.48
C ASP A 51 -9.64 10.57 -1.40
N ASP A 52 -8.53 10.95 -0.79
CA ASP A 52 -8.42 12.06 0.16
C ASP A 52 -8.35 13.38 -0.62
N SER A 53 -9.51 13.88 -1.06
CA SER A 53 -9.69 15.29 -1.42
C SER A 53 -11.18 15.65 -1.57
N SER A 54 -11.84 16.01 -0.47
CA SER A 54 -12.91 17.05 -0.44
C SER A 54 -13.69 17.03 0.88
N LEU A 55 -13.10 17.62 1.93
CA LEU A 55 -13.89 18.08 3.06
C LEU A 55 -14.53 19.44 2.70
N THR A 56 -15.72 19.42 2.08
CA THR A 56 -16.56 20.61 1.94
C THR A 56 -17.36 20.80 3.23
N THR A 57 -16.86 21.62 4.16
CA THR A 57 -17.65 22.11 5.29
C THR A 57 -18.69 23.11 4.77
N ALA A 58 -19.94 22.91 5.20
CA ALA A 58 -21.07 23.77 4.93
C ALA A 58 -20.78 25.23 5.34
N ARG A 59 -21.14 26.15 4.44
CA ARG A 59 -21.17 27.60 4.68
C ARG A 59 -22.34 27.94 5.59
N THR A 60 -22.06 28.56 6.73
CA THR A 60 -22.98 29.49 7.39
C THR A 60 -22.44 30.90 7.17
N ASP A 61 -23.27 31.74 6.57
CA ASP A 61 -22.97 33.14 6.35
C ASP A 61 -22.94 33.89 7.68
N SER A 62 -21.80 34.49 8.02
CA SER A 62 -21.81 35.73 8.79
C SER A 62 -20.71 36.67 8.31
N THR A 63 -21.12 37.89 8.04
CA THR A 63 -20.35 39.01 7.52
C THR A 63 -19.37 39.52 8.57
N ALA A 64 -18.07 39.35 8.33
CA ALA A 64 -17.04 40.11 9.04
C ALA A 64 -15.83 40.36 8.14
N SER A 65 -15.50 41.63 7.99
CA SER A 65 -14.42 42.20 7.20
C SER A 65 -13.06 41.51 7.41
N ARG A 66 -12.46 40.94 6.35
CA ARG A 66 -11.05 40.52 6.35
C ARG A 66 -10.15 41.69 5.93
N LYS A 67 -9.46 42.26 6.92
CA LYS A 67 -8.16 42.92 6.71
C LYS A 67 -7.13 41.85 6.33
N LYS A 68 -6.27 42.18 5.36
CA LYS A 68 -5.07 41.43 4.96
C LYS A 68 -4.16 41.26 6.19
N GLY A 69 -3.98 40.04 6.67
CA GLY A 69 -2.98 39.69 7.67
C GLY A 69 -1.78 39.05 6.98
N ALA A 70 -0.61 39.68 7.11
CA ALA A 70 0.67 39.09 6.79
C ALA A 70 0.86 37.81 7.62
N ALA A 71 1.51 36.80 7.01
CA ALA A 71 1.94 35.60 7.71
C ALA A 71 2.86 36.02 8.86
N ALA A 72 2.38 35.83 10.09
CA ALA A 72 3.21 35.91 11.27
C ALA A 72 4.04 34.62 11.30
N GLU A 73 5.33 34.74 11.02
CA GLU A 73 6.33 33.79 11.48
C GLU A 73 6.10 33.58 12.98
N THR A 74 5.82 32.35 13.40
CA THR A 74 5.94 32.00 14.81
C THR A 74 7.42 32.14 15.17
N PRO A 75 7.84 33.13 15.98
CA PRO A 75 9.22 33.20 16.40
C PRO A 75 9.48 31.96 17.24
N GLY A 76 10.43 31.12 16.79
CA GLY A 76 10.91 29.99 17.57
C GLY A 76 11.24 30.45 18.98
N LEU A 77 10.86 29.65 19.97
CA LEU A 77 11.23 29.92 21.36
C LEU A 77 12.74 30.21 21.41
N PRO A 78 13.20 31.28 22.07
CA PRO A 78 14.63 31.52 22.19
C PRO A 78 15.19 30.36 23.01
N THR A 79 15.87 29.44 22.33
CA THR A 79 16.68 28.44 23.01
C THR A 79 17.73 29.23 23.79
N ILE A 80 17.61 29.26 25.11
CA ILE A 80 18.60 29.92 25.97
C ILE A 80 19.82 29.02 25.98
N LEU A 81 20.66 29.18 24.96
CA LEU A 81 21.93 28.48 24.83
C LEU A 81 22.93 29.10 25.80
N SER A 82 23.64 28.23 26.53
CA SER A 82 24.71 28.64 27.45
C SER A 82 25.85 29.33 26.70
N ARG A 83 26.66 30.12 27.41
CA ARG A 83 27.77 30.87 26.81
C ARG A 83 28.75 29.96 26.06
N VAL A 84 29.02 28.78 26.62
CA VAL A 84 29.88 27.74 26.02
C VAL A 84 29.24 27.16 24.76
N GLN A 85 27.92 26.93 24.75
CA GLN A 85 27.21 26.43 23.56
C GLN A 85 27.24 27.43 22.40
N ARG A 86 27.11 28.73 22.68
CA ARG A 86 27.21 29.77 21.65
C ARG A 86 28.61 29.87 21.05
N GLN A 87 29.66 29.78 21.87
CA GLN A 87 31.03 29.73 21.39
C GLN A 87 31.26 28.53 20.47
N ARG A 88 30.81 27.33 20.88
CA ARG A 88 30.90 26.12 20.04
C ARG A 88 30.10 26.22 18.74
N GLN A 89 28.95 26.88 18.75
CA GLN A 89 28.17 27.12 17.52
C GLN A 89 28.86 28.09 16.58
N GLN A 90 29.47 29.15 17.10
CA GLN A 90 30.25 30.11 16.32
C GLN A 90 31.49 29.44 15.74
N GLU A 91 32.24 28.69 16.54
CA GLU A 91 33.37 27.89 16.08
C GLU A 91 32.95 26.90 14.98
N ALA A 92 31.79 26.24 15.13
CA ALA A 92 31.26 25.35 14.09
C ALA A 92 30.85 26.09 12.80
N GLN A 93 30.24 27.27 12.92
CA GLN A 93 29.85 28.12 11.77
C GLN A 93 31.06 28.72 11.04
N GLU A 94 32.13 29.07 11.77
CA GLU A 94 33.38 29.56 11.20
C GLU A 94 34.13 28.46 10.44
N LEU A 95 34.03 27.21 10.90
CA LEU A 95 34.57 26.05 10.19
C LEU A 95 33.74 25.72 8.95
N ASP A 96 32.41 25.80 9.04
CA ASP A 96 31.50 25.56 7.92
C ASP A 96 30.15 26.28 8.15
N GLU A 97 29.86 27.25 7.30
CA GLU A 97 28.66 28.10 7.37
C GLU A 97 27.36 27.29 7.22
N SER A 98 27.46 26.10 6.64
CA SER A 98 26.31 25.28 6.29
C SER A 98 26.04 24.14 7.29
N VAL A 99 26.80 24.04 8.38
CA VAL A 99 26.62 23.05 9.47
C VAL A 99 25.19 22.95 10.00
N PHE A 100 24.44 24.06 9.97
CA PHE A 100 23.06 24.12 10.48
C PHE A 100 21.98 24.18 9.37
N ASP A 101 22.35 24.08 8.10
CA ASP A 101 21.43 24.11 6.95
C ASP A 101 20.74 22.75 6.72
N TYR A 102 19.99 22.29 7.73
CA TYR A 102 19.25 21.03 7.67
C TYR A 102 18.08 21.09 6.68
N ASP A 103 17.45 22.26 6.56
CA ASP A 103 16.26 22.46 5.72
C ASP A 103 16.64 22.42 4.24
N GLY A 104 17.75 23.06 3.83
CA GLY A 104 18.23 23.00 2.45
C GLY A 104 18.58 21.58 1.98
N VAL A 105 19.21 20.77 2.85
CA VAL A 105 19.48 19.36 2.55
C VAL A 105 18.19 18.55 2.47
N TYR A 106 17.25 18.77 3.38
CA TYR A 106 15.95 18.09 3.36
C TYR A 106 15.15 18.43 2.09
N ASP A 107 15.08 19.71 1.73
CA ASP A 107 14.41 20.17 0.53
C ASP A 107 15.05 19.56 -0.72
N SER A 108 16.39 19.55 -0.82
CA SER A 108 17.08 18.91 -1.95
C SER A 108 16.79 17.40 -2.05
N MET A 109 16.76 16.67 -0.93
CA MET A 109 16.33 15.26 -0.89
C MET A 109 14.90 15.09 -1.39
N LYS A 110 13.98 15.92 -0.89
CA LYS A 110 12.56 15.86 -1.26
C LYS A 110 12.30 16.26 -2.70
N MET A 111 13.07 17.19 -3.26
CA MET A 111 13.02 17.49 -4.69
C MET A 111 13.49 16.30 -5.53
N GLY A 112 14.58 15.63 -5.12
CA GLY A 112 15.05 14.40 -5.77
C GLY A 112 14.02 13.26 -5.72
N GLU A 113 13.41 13.01 -4.57
CA GLU A 113 12.33 12.02 -4.40
C GLU A 113 11.12 12.35 -5.29
N LYS A 114 10.70 13.63 -5.34
CA LYS A 114 9.57 14.08 -6.19
C LYS A 114 9.86 13.87 -7.67
N ALA A 115 11.06 14.25 -8.13
CA ALA A 115 11.47 14.04 -9.52
C ALA A 115 11.46 12.55 -9.90
N ALA A 116 11.96 11.68 -9.03
CA ALA A 116 11.91 10.23 -9.24
C ALA A 116 10.46 9.70 -9.26
N ALA A 117 9.58 10.24 -8.41
CA ALA A 117 8.17 9.88 -8.39
C ALA A 117 7.42 10.35 -9.67
N GLU A 118 7.75 11.52 -10.19
CA GLU A 118 7.20 12.04 -11.45
C GLU A 118 7.65 11.22 -12.65
N ALA A 119 8.94 10.85 -12.71
CA ALA A 119 9.45 9.94 -13.74
C ALA A 119 8.72 8.59 -13.72
N LYS A 120 8.45 8.03 -12.53
CA LYS A 120 7.64 6.81 -12.37
C LYS A 120 6.20 6.99 -12.83
N LYS A 121 5.57 8.14 -12.55
CA LYS A 121 4.22 8.44 -13.04
C LYS A 121 4.18 8.52 -14.57
N ALA A 122 5.19 9.13 -15.18
CA ALA A 122 5.33 9.19 -16.63
C ALA A 122 5.53 7.78 -17.25
N GLU A 123 6.37 6.94 -16.65
CA GLU A 123 6.55 5.55 -17.06
C GLU A 123 5.24 4.75 -16.94
N ASN A 124 4.54 4.89 -15.82
CA ASN A 124 3.26 4.21 -15.59
C ASN A 124 2.18 4.66 -16.57
N ALA A 125 2.18 5.92 -17.00
CA ALA A 125 1.24 6.43 -18.00
C ALA A 125 1.49 5.85 -19.41
N LEU A 126 2.76 5.54 -19.74
CA LEU A 126 3.12 4.87 -21.00
C LEU A 126 2.85 3.36 -20.96
N ARG A 127 2.83 2.78 -19.76
CA ARG A 127 2.69 1.33 -19.58
C ARG A 127 1.26 0.88 -19.84
N LYS A 128 1.11 -0.25 -20.54
CA LYS A 128 -0.20 -0.89 -20.75
C LYS A 128 -0.84 -1.25 -19.39
N PRO A 129 -2.18 -1.14 -19.28
CA PRO A 129 -2.89 -1.49 -18.06
C PRO A 129 -2.67 -2.96 -17.70
N LYS A 130 -2.43 -3.22 -16.41
CA LYS A 130 -1.96 -4.51 -15.87
C LYS A 130 -2.84 -5.71 -16.22
N TYR A 131 -4.16 -5.52 -16.26
CA TYR A 131 -5.14 -6.62 -16.35
C TYR A 131 -5.79 -6.78 -17.72
N ILE A 132 -5.79 -5.74 -18.57
CA ILE A 132 -6.49 -5.80 -19.86
C ILE A 132 -5.83 -6.82 -20.80
N GLY A 133 -4.49 -6.88 -20.81
CA GLY A 133 -3.75 -7.86 -21.60
C GLY A 133 -4.17 -9.29 -21.25
N GLY A 134 -4.11 -9.65 -19.97
CA GLY A 134 -4.50 -10.99 -19.51
C GLY A 134 -5.98 -11.32 -19.77
N LEU A 135 -6.88 -10.33 -19.67
CA LEU A 135 -8.29 -10.54 -20.01
C LEU A 135 -8.47 -10.85 -21.50
N LEU A 136 -7.81 -10.10 -22.38
CA LEU A 136 -7.85 -10.32 -23.83
C LEU A 136 -7.22 -11.66 -24.21
N GLU A 137 -6.08 -12.01 -23.62
CA GLU A 137 -5.42 -13.31 -23.82
C GLU A 137 -6.33 -14.45 -23.37
N SER A 138 -6.97 -14.36 -22.21
CA SER A 138 -7.90 -15.39 -21.74
C SER A 138 -9.14 -15.53 -22.64
N ALA A 139 -9.63 -14.41 -23.19
CA ALA A 139 -10.75 -14.44 -24.12
C ALA A 139 -10.35 -15.06 -25.46
N GLN A 140 -9.12 -14.83 -25.93
CA GLN A 140 -8.56 -15.48 -27.10
C GLN A 140 -8.37 -16.98 -26.87
N GLN A 141 -7.83 -17.39 -25.72
CA GLN A 141 -7.67 -18.81 -25.36
C GLN A 141 -9.02 -19.55 -25.36
N ARG A 142 -10.07 -18.97 -24.75
CA ARG A 142 -11.42 -19.58 -24.79
C ARG A 142 -11.98 -19.72 -26.20
N LYS A 143 -11.67 -18.78 -27.11
CA LYS A 143 -12.07 -18.87 -28.51
C LYS A 143 -11.36 -20.04 -29.19
N LEU A 144 -10.04 -20.17 -28.99
CA LEU A 144 -9.26 -21.29 -29.53
C LEU A 144 -9.75 -22.63 -28.96
N ASP A 145 -10.02 -22.70 -27.66
CA ASP A 145 -10.54 -23.90 -27.00
C ASP A 145 -11.91 -24.30 -27.55
N ARG A 146 -12.78 -23.33 -27.82
CA ARG A 146 -14.09 -23.57 -28.45
C ARG A 146 -13.92 -24.17 -29.85
N VAL A 147 -13.09 -23.58 -30.69
CA VAL A 147 -12.82 -24.11 -32.04
C VAL A 147 -12.22 -25.52 -31.96
N ARG A 148 -11.28 -25.76 -31.04
CA ARG A 148 -10.69 -27.08 -30.80
C ARG A 148 -11.73 -28.12 -30.36
N ALA A 149 -12.69 -27.72 -29.53
CA ALA A 149 -13.78 -28.59 -29.09
C ALA A 149 -14.73 -28.94 -30.24
N GLU A 150 -15.11 -27.94 -31.04
CA GLU A 150 -15.94 -28.13 -32.24
C GLU A 150 -15.23 -29.05 -33.26
N ASP A 151 -13.93 -28.87 -33.50
CA ASP A 151 -13.15 -29.73 -34.39
C ASP A 151 -13.06 -31.19 -33.92
N LYS A 152 -12.83 -31.40 -32.62
CA LYS A 152 -12.83 -32.75 -32.03
C LYS A 152 -14.21 -33.39 -32.08
N MET A 153 -15.27 -32.60 -31.92
CA MET A 153 -16.64 -33.06 -32.06
C MET A 153 -16.90 -33.55 -33.49
N ILE A 154 -16.55 -32.73 -34.50
CA ILE A 154 -16.71 -33.07 -35.92
C ILE A 154 -15.87 -34.30 -36.30
N GLN A 155 -14.64 -34.42 -35.79
CA GLN A 155 -13.81 -35.60 -36.03
C GLN A 155 -14.47 -36.87 -35.46
N ARG A 156 -15.00 -36.78 -34.24
CA ARG A 156 -15.70 -37.90 -33.60
C ARG A 156 -16.97 -38.30 -34.35
N GLU A 157 -17.75 -37.33 -34.84
CA GLU A 157 -18.92 -37.57 -35.68
C GLU A 157 -18.52 -38.26 -36.99
N ARG A 158 -17.43 -37.82 -37.63
CA ARG A 158 -16.91 -38.45 -38.86
C ARG A 158 -16.35 -39.85 -38.64
N GLU A 159 -15.73 -40.13 -37.50
CA GLU A 159 -15.26 -41.47 -37.17
C GLU A 159 -16.45 -42.43 -36.97
N GLN A 160 -17.54 -41.94 -36.37
CA GLN A 160 -18.78 -42.70 -36.21
C GLN A 160 -19.48 -42.94 -37.54
N GLU A 161 -19.60 -41.92 -38.39
CA GLU A 161 -20.17 -42.03 -39.74
C GLU A 161 -19.23 -42.73 -40.74
N GLY A 162 -17.94 -42.82 -40.42
CA GLY A 162 -16.90 -43.42 -41.26
C GLY A 162 -17.07 -44.91 -41.47
N GLU A 163 -17.76 -45.61 -40.56
CA GLU A 163 -18.15 -47.02 -40.76
C GLU A 163 -19.18 -47.17 -41.90
N GLU A 164 -20.00 -46.14 -42.14
CA GLU A 164 -21.05 -46.14 -43.18
C GLU A 164 -20.58 -45.51 -44.50
N PHE A 165 -19.56 -44.66 -44.47
CA PHE A 165 -19.12 -43.88 -45.64
C PHE A 165 -17.63 -44.03 -45.99
N GLY A 166 -16.94 -45.05 -45.47
CA GLY A 166 -15.52 -45.32 -45.76
C GLY A 166 -15.19 -45.54 -47.25
N ASP A 167 -16.16 -46.00 -48.04
CA ASP A 167 -16.01 -46.21 -49.49
C ASP A 167 -16.14 -44.92 -50.32
N LYS A 168 -16.50 -43.78 -49.69
CA LYS A 168 -16.69 -42.49 -50.37
C LYS A 168 -15.49 -41.57 -50.17
N GLU A 169 -15.23 -40.72 -51.16
CA GLU A 169 -14.14 -39.74 -51.10
C GLU A 169 -14.40 -38.65 -50.03
N ALA A 170 -13.39 -38.38 -49.19
CA ALA A 170 -13.46 -37.35 -48.15
C ALA A 170 -12.98 -35.99 -48.69
N PHE A 171 -13.91 -35.06 -48.91
CA PHE A 171 -13.58 -33.70 -49.36
C PHE A 171 -13.43 -32.74 -48.18
N VAL A 172 -12.28 -32.08 -48.11
CA VAL A 172 -12.01 -31.05 -47.09
C VAL A 172 -11.92 -29.69 -47.77
N THR A 173 -12.69 -28.71 -47.29
CA THR A 173 -12.64 -27.35 -47.83
C THR A 173 -11.29 -26.69 -47.51
N PRO A 174 -10.75 -25.85 -48.40
CA PRO A 174 -9.47 -25.18 -48.17
C PRO A 174 -9.47 -24.31 -46.91
N ALA A 175 -10.62 -23.72 -46.56
CA ALA A 175 -10.79 -22.95 -45.33
C ALA A 175 -10.60 -23.80 -44.06
N TYR A 176 -11.10 -25.05 -44.06
CA TYR A 176 -10.94 -25.96 -42.94
C TYR A 176 -9.49 -26.44 -42.79
N GLN A 177 -8.80 -26.68 -43.91
CA GLN A 177 -7.36 -27.00 -43.89
C GLN A 177 -6.55 -25.85 -43.30
N ALA A 178 -6.88 -24.60 -43.66
CA ALA A 178 -6.25 -23.41 -43.09
C ALA A 178 -6.51 -23.27 -41.58
N GLN A 179 -7.75 -23.50 -41.12
CA GLN A 179 -8.10 -23.49 -39.70
C GLN A 179 -7.35 -24.57 -38.90
N GLN A 180 -7.25 -25.80 -39.43
CA GLN A 180 -6.46 -26.85 -38.78
C GLN A 180 -4.96 -26.49 -38.71
N ALA A 181 -4.41 -25.86 -39.75
CA ALA A 181 -3.02 -25.44 -39.75
C ALA A 181 -2.77 -24.34 -38.71
N GLU A 182 -3.67 -23.36 -38.59
CA GLU A 182 -3.60 -22.30 -37.58
C GLU A 182 -3.69 -22.87 -36.15
N LEU A 183 -4.60 -23.82 -35.90
CA LEU A 183 -4.72 -24.47 -34.60
C LEU A 183 -3.49 -25.29 -34.22
N ARG A 184 -2.90 -26.03 -35.17
CA ARG A 184 -1.65 -26.77 -34.93
C ARG A 184 -0.49 -25.83 -34.60
N GLN A 185 -0.37 -24.71 -35.32
CA GLN A 185 0.65 -23.70 -35.03
C GLN A 185 0.45 -23.07 -33.65
N ALA A 186 -0.78 -22.69 -33.30
CA ALA A 186 -1.11 -22.13 -31.99
C ALA A 186 -0.82 -23.12 -30.84
N GLU A 187 -1.09 -24.41 -31.03
CA GLU A 187 -0.79 -25.47 -30.05
C GLU A 187 0.72 -25.67 -29.86
N GLU A 188 1.50 -25.67 -30.94
CA GLU A 188 2.96 -25.76 -30.85
C GLU A 188 3.58 -24.55 -30.15
N GLU A 189 3.05 -23.35 -30.40
CA GLU A 189 3.50 -22.13 -29.73
C GLU A 189 3.15 -22.13 -28.24
N GLU A 190 1.92 -22.52 -27.86
CA GLU A 190 1.55 -22.66 -26.46
C GLU A 190 2.35 -23.76 -25.77
N ARG A 191 2.63 -24.88 -26.45
CA ARG A 191 3.47 -25.95 -25.93
C ARG A 191 4.90 -25.48 -25.66
N LYS A 192 5.52 -24.77 -26.61
CA LYS A 192 6.86 -24.17 -26.42
C LYS A 192 6.88 -23.18 -25.26
N LYS A 193 5.83 -22.37 -25.11
CA LYS A 193 5.70 -21.43 -23.97
C LYS A 193 5.55 -22.16 -22.64
N ASN A 194 4.82 -23.27 -22.61
CA ASN A 194 4.64 -24.07 -21.39
C ASN A 194 5.93 -24.83 -21.02
N GLU A 195 6.66 -25.35 -22.01
CA GLU A 195 7.95 -26.02 -21.82
C GLU A 195 9.04 -25.07 -21.30
N ALA A 196 9.00 -23.78 -21.66
CA ALA A 196 9.86 -22.73 -21.09
C ALA A 196 9.59 -22.47 -19.58
N GLY A 197 8.53 -23.06 -19.04
CA GLY A 197 8.14 -22.99 -17.64
C GLY A 197 7.50 -21.66 -17.25
N PRO A 198 6.70 -21.63 -16.17
CA PRO A 198 6.17 -20.39 -15.63
C PRO A 198 7.34 -19.48 -15.23
N LYS A 199 7.31 -18.20 -15.63
CA LYS A 199 8.32 -17.22 -15.20
C LYS A 199 8.30 -17.13 -13.67
N LYS A 200 9.29 -17.76 -13.02
CA LYS A 200 9.36 -17.98 -11.57
C LYS A 200 9.75 -16.69 -10.84
N GLY A 201 8.81 -15.76 -10.71
CA GLY A 201 8.92 -14.63 -9.79
C GLY A 201 8.10 -14.92 -8.54
N GLY A 202 8.63 -15.70 -7.60
CA GLY A 202 7.97 -15.91 -6.31
C GLY A 202 7.95 -14.64 -5.45
N LEU A 203 7.43 -14.73 -4.23
CA LEU A 203 7.40 -13.63 -3.28
C LEU A 203 8.80 -13.00 -3.04
N SER A 204 9.87 -13.78 -3.14
CA SER A 204 11.25 -13.29 -3.10
C SER A 204 11.60 -12.31 -4.22
N SER A 205 11.12 -12.54 -5.44
CA SER A 205 11.31 -11.62 -6.57
C SER A 205 10.52 -10.33 -6.38
N PHE A 206 9.33 -10.41 -5.79
CA PHE A 206 8.57 -9.22 -5.41
C PHE A 206 9.34 -8.39 -4.39
N TYR A 207 9.83 -8.99 -3.30
CA TYR A 207 10.64 -8.28 -2.31
C TYR A 207 11.93 -7.72 -2.92
N ALA A 208 12.63 -8.47 -3.78
CA ALA A 208 13.80 -7.97 -4.49
C ALA A 208 13.46 -6.74 -5.35
N SER A 209 12.34 -6.75 -6.06
CA SER A 209 11.90 -5.61 -6.86
C SER A 209 11.48 -4.40 -6.02
N TYR A 210 10.83 -4.63 -4.88
CA TYR A 210 10.42 -3.58 -3.95
C TYR A 210 11.62 -2.92 -3.29
N LEU A 211 12.59 -3.73 -2.83
CA LEU A 211 13.84 -3.22 -2.26
C LEU A 211 14.68 -2.49 -3.31
N ALA A 212 14.82 -3.04 -4.52
CA ALA A 212 15.48 -2.33 -5.61
C ALA A 212 14.79 -0.99 -5.93
N GLN A 213 13.46 -0.93 -5.85
CA GLN A 213 12.70 0.29 -6.07
C GLN A 213 12.90 1.34 -4.95
N SER A 214 13.00 0.91 -3.68
CA SER A 214 13.32 1.80 -2.57
C SER A 214 14.76 2.29 -2.62
N ASP A 215 15.69 1.41 -2.99
CA ASP A 215 17.11 1.74 -3.14
C ASP A 215 17.30 2.77 -4.25
N GLN A 216 16.57 2.64 -5.38
CA GLN A 216 16.59 3.64 -6.46
C GLN A 216 16.09 5.02 -6.01
N SER A 217 15.00 5.11 -5.23
CA SER A 217 14.55 6.40 -4.71
C SER A 217 15.55 7.01 -3.72
N ASN A 218 16.14 6.18 -2.86
CA ASN A 218 17.13 6.64 -1.89
C ASN A 218 18.42 7.11 -2.59
N GLN A 219 18.89 6.37 -3.60
CA GLN A 219 20.04 6.75 -4.42
C GLN A 219 19.78 8.06 -5.16
N ALA A 220 18.59 8.25 -5.74
CA ALA A 220 18.22 9.50 -6.40
C ALA A 220 18.19 10.69 -5.41
N ALA A 221 17.68 10.48 -4.20
CA ALA A 221 17.72 11.49 -3.14
C ALA A 221 19.17 11.85 -2.74
N LEU A 222 20.03 10.85 -2.56
CA LEU A 222 21.46 11.06 -2.25
C LEU A 222 22.23 11.74 -3.39
N GLN A 223 21.90 11.43 -4.64
CA GLN A 223 22.47 12.11 -5.79
C GLN A 223 21.99 13.56 -5.87
N ALA A 224 20.72 13.84 -5.57
CA ALA A 224 20.19 15.20 -5.53
C ALA A 224 20.85 16.05 -4.43
N THR A 225 21.16 15.46 -3.28
CA THR A 225 21.94 16.18 -2.25
C THR A 225 23.40 16.36 -2.66
N ALA A 226 24.00 15.38 -3.33
CA ALA A 226 25.37 15.48 -3.82
C ALA A 226 25.52 16.57 -4.90
N THR A 227 24.59 16.67 -5.85
CA THR A 227 24.61 17.71 -6.88
C THR A 227 24.27 19.09 -6.32
N ALA A 228 23.41 19.16 -5.28
CA ALA A 228 23.17 20.41 -4.55
C ALA A 228 24.43 20.89 -3.79
N LYS A 229 25.30 19.98 -3.36
CA LYS A 229 26.61 20.29 -2.76
C LYS A 229 27.62 20.83 -3.78
N GLU A 230 27.67 20.24 -4.98
CA GLU A 230 28.55 20.68 -6.07
C GLU A 230 28.22 22.10 -6.60
N GLY A 231 27.03 22.63 -6.32
CA GLY A 231 26.60 23.99 -6.66
C GLY A 231 27.28 25.13 -5.86
N GLY A 232 28.34 24.85 -5.10
CA GLY A 232 29.15 25.84 -4.38
C GLY A 232 29.18 25.69 -2.86
N ARG A 233 28.86 24.51 -2.30
CA ARG A 233 28.96 24.23 -0.86
C ARG A 233 29.63 22.87 -0.65
N ASP A 234 30.96 22.90 -0.63
CA ASP A 234 31.83 21.75 -0.42
C ASP A 234 31.74 21.23 1.02
N PHE A 235 30.70 20.46 1.33
CA PHE A 235 30.66 19.68 2.57
C PHE A 235 31.44 18.38 2.42
N THR A 236 32.75 18.44 2.64
CA THR A 236 33.58 17.25 2.81
C THR A 236 33.30 16.63 4.18
N ILE A 237 32.33 15.72 4.26
CA ILE A 237 32.24 14.75 5.38
C ILE A 237 33.16 13.57 5.03
N GLY A 238 34.44 13.86 4.93
CA GLY A 238 35.54 12.91 5.00
C GLY A 238 36.53 13.47 6.01
N PRO A 239 37.42 12.66 6.60
CA PRO A 239 38.50 13.23 7.41
C PRO A 239 39.20 14.27 6.54
N ALA A 240 39.14 15.54 6.97
CA ALA A 240 39.73 16.64 6.22
C ALA A 240 41.19 16.26 5.89
N PRO A 241 41.69 16.53 4.66
CA PRO A 241 43.13 16.59 4.49
C PRO A 241 43.59 17.69 5.44
N MET A 242 44.26 17.28 6.52
CA MET A 242 44.84 18.20 7.49
C MET A 242 45.60 19.26 6.69
N PRO A 243 45.42 20.57 6.99
CA PRO A 243 46.32 21.57 6.42
C PRO A 243 47.74 21.12 6.77
N ASP A 244 48.70 21.33 5.85
CA ASP A 244 50.13 21.12 6.05
C ASP A 244 50.65 22.04 7.17
N MET A 245 50.18 21.82 8.39
CA MET A 245 50.82 22.26 9.61
C MET A 245 52.06 21.40 9.67
N ALA A 246 53.17 22.00 9.24
CA ALA A 246 54.53 21.48 9.34
C ALA A 246 54.59 20.45 10.47
N ARG A 247 54.76 19.18 10.07
CA ARG A 247 54.85 18.02 10.96
C ARG A 247 55.75 18.39 12.13
N ALA A 248 55.15 18.83 13.23
CA ALA A 248 55.87 19.05 14.46
C ALA A 248 56.37 17.68 14.82
N GLU A 249 57.68 17.49 14.74
CA GLU A 249 58.28 16.23 15.14
C GLU A 249 57.75 15.88 16.52
N PRO A 250 57.27 14.64 16.73
CA PRO A 250 56.74 14.24 18.02
C PRO A 250 57.83 14.54 19.06
N LYS A 251 57.50 15.39 20.04
CA LYS A 251 58.42 15.72 21.13
C LYS A 251 58.93 14.43 21.73
N SER A 252 60.25 14.32 21.92
CA SER A 252 60.87 13.15 22.53
C SER A 252 60.17 12.82 23.86
N ASP A 253 59.99 11.52 24.13
CA ASP A 253 59.40 11.00 25.36
C ASP A 253 60.01 11.63 26.63
N ALA A 254 61.31 11.97 26.62
CA ALA A 254 61.95 12.68 27.73
C ALA A 254 61.43 14.12 27.92
N GLN A 255 61.18 14.84 26.82
CA GLN A 255 60.58 16.19 26.86
C GLN A 255 59.12 16.12 27.31
N LEU A 256 58.43 15.07 26.90
CA LEU A 256 57.02 14.83 27.25
C LEU A 256 56.86 14.49 28.74
N ALA A 257 57.79 13.72 29.32
CA ALA A 257 57.86 13.46 30.75
C ALA A 257 58.13 14.74 31.58
N GLN A 258 59.04 15.61 31.12
CA GLN A 258 59.30 16.90 31.77
C GLN A 258 58.09 17.83 31.71
N GLU A 259 57.41 17.89 30.56
CA GLU A 259 56.20 18.69 30.38
C GLU A 259 55.05 18.16 31.27
N ALA A 260 54.88 16.84 31.37
CA ALA A 260 53.91 16.23 32.28
C ALA A 260 54.26 16.54 33.75
N GLN A 261 55.53 16.46 34.15
CA GLN A 261 55.94 16.81 35.50
C GLN A 261 55.72 18.30 35.83
N GLN A 262 55.92 19.18 34.87
CA GLN A 262 55.67 20.62 35.04
C GLN A 262 54.18 20.96 35.09
N LYS A 263 53.35 20.32 34.25
CA LYS A 263 51.92 20.66 34.10
C LYS A 263 51.01 19.89 35.06
N LEU A 264 51.29 18.61 35.28
CA LEU A 264 50.47 17.71 36.08
C LEU A 264 51.05 17.45 37.47
N GLY A 265 52.31 17.81 37.71
CA GLY A 265 53.01 17.55 38.97
C GLY A 265 53.30 16.06 39.22
N THR A 266 52.98 15.19 38.26
CA THR A 266 53.21 13.74 38.34
C THR A 266 54.63 13.42 37.89
N ARG A 267 55.35 12.63 38.69
CA ARG A 267 56.68 12.14 38.31
C ARG A 267 56.52 10.95 37.38
N VAL A 268 56.98 11.10 36.14
CA VAL A 268 56.96 10.04 35.12
C VAL A 268 58.27 9.26 35.16
N MET A 269 58.19 7.93 35.17
CA MET A 269 59.36 7.04 35.21
C MET A 269 59.92 6.82 33.79
N LEU A 270 61.22 7.08 33.64
CA LEU A 270 61.97 6.92 32.37
C LEU A 270 62.96 5.75 32.51
N ASN A 271 63.07 4.93 31.46
CA ASN A 271 64.11 3.92 31.32
C ASN A 271 65.48 4.54 31.04
N GLU A 272 66.55 3.74 31.14
CA GLU A 272 67.93 4.15 30.80
C GLU A 272 68.10 4.57 29.33
N SER A 273 67.17 4.15 28.45
CA SER A 273 67.08 4.57 27.05
C SER A 273 66.36 5.91 26.85
N GLY A 274 65.84 6.55 27.92
CA GLY A 274 65.08 7.80 27.85
C GLY A 274 63.62 7.65 27.39
N GLU A 275 63.13 6.41 27.31
CA GLU A 275 61.73 6.09 26.99
C GLU A 275 60.86 6.00 28.25
N ILE A 276 59.60 6.43 28.16
CA ILE A 276 58.66 6.37 29.28
C ILE A 276 58.19 4.93 29.49
N VAL A 277 58.37 4.42 30.71
CA VAL A 277 57.99 3.04 31.08
C VAL A 277 56.48 2.85 30.98
N ASP A 278 55.71 3.80 31.53
CA ASP A 278 54.25 3.76 31.53
C ASP A 278 53.65 5.08 31.01
N LYS A 279 53.14 5.04 29.76
CA LYS A 279 52.53 6.21 29.09
C LYS A 279 51.26 6.73 29.79
N ARG A 280 50.73 6.00 30.76
CA ARG A 280 49.56 6.40 31.56
C ARG A 280 49.90 7.47 32.59
N GLU A 281 51.15 7.55 33.03
CA GLU A 281 51.62 8.57 33.98
C GLU A 281 51.62 9.99 33.39
N LEU A 282 51.56 10.09 32.05
CA LEU A 282 51.38 11.32 31.29
C LEU A 282 49.93 11.83 31.31
N LEU A 283 48.98 11.00 31.75
CA LEU A 283 47.58 11.38 31.86
C LEU A 283 47.33 11.97 33.24
N LYS A 284 46.55 13.05 33.29
CA LYS A 284 46.09 13.64 34.55
C LYS A 284 45.31 12.57 35.32
N GLY A 285 45.86 12.07 36.43
CA GLY A 285 45.22 11.09 37.28
C GLY A 285 43.99 11.68 37.97
N GLY A 286 42.81 11.50 37.38
CA GLY A 286 41.54 11.92 37.93
C GLY A 286 40.42 11.64 36.93
N LEU A 287 39.29 11.11 37.40
CA LEU A 287 38.04 11.14 36.66
C LEU A 287 37.84 12.57 36.14
N ASN A 288 37.49 12.77 34.86
CA ASN A 288 37.12 14.09 34.33
C ASN A 288 35.77 14.56 34.90
N ALA A 289 35.61 14.55 36.23
CA ALA A 289 34.60 15.31 36.92
C ALA A 289 35.17 16.72 37.05
N GLU A 290 34.58 17.65 36.31
CA GLU A 290 34.65 19.04 36.72
C GLU A 290 34.09 19.12 38.14
N GLU A 291 34.79 19.83 39.02
CA GLU A 291 34.34 20.09 40.39
C GLU A 291 33.09 20.99 40.31
N ASP A 292 31.92 20.38 40.11
CA ASP A 292 30.63 20.99 40.40
C ASP A 292 30.43 20.95 41.92
N GLU A 293 31.08 21.87 42.61
CA GLU A 293 30.79 22.20 44.01
C GLU A 293 29.42 22.89 44.06
N ASP A 294 28.33 22.12 44.09
CA ASP A 294 27.01 22.50 44.61
C ASP A 294 26.03 21.29 44.56
N ALA A 295 26.32 20.26 45.35
CA ALA A 295 25.38 19.16 45.60
C ALA A 295 24.76 19.27 46.99
N VAL A 296 23.87 20.26 47.17
CA VAL A 296 22.95 20.31 48.29
C VAL A 296 21.89 19.23 48.13
N GLN A 297 21.80 18.39 49.16
CA GLN A 297 20.76 17.42 49.46
C GLN A 297 19.36 17.84 49.02
N MET A 298 18.72 17.08 48.12
CA MET A 298 17.27 17.14 47.92
C MET A 298 16.68 15.74 47.86
N ALA A 299 15.89 15.44 48.88
CA ALA A 299 15.11 14.23 49.07
C ALA A 299 13.97 14.13 48.05
N TYR A 300 13.70 12.92 47.56
CA TYR A 300 12.51 12.62 46.77
C TYR A 300 11.31 12.36 47.71
N PRO A 301 10.22 13.14 47.66
CA PRO A 301 8.96 12.68 48.23
C PRO A 301 8.30 11.69 47.28
N SER A 302 8.10 10.46 47.74
CA SER A 302 7.15 9.53 47.14
C SER A 302 5.73 10.05 47.35
N SER A 303 4.99 10.25 46.27
CA SER A 303 3.52 10.06 46.11
C SER A 303 2.94 11.11 45.16
N LEU A 304 2.50 10.66 43.98
CA LEU A 304 1.55 11.39 43.15
C LEU A 304 0.14 10.93 43.50
N PRO A 305 -0.81 11.83 43.85
CA PRO A 305 -2.21 11.45 43.97
C PRO A 305 -2.86 11.28 42.59
N ALA A 306 -3.58 10.17 42.46
CA ALA A 306 -4.39 9.82 41.31
C ALA A 306 -5.62 10.74 41.21
N ALA A 307 -5.62 11.67 40.24
CA ALA A 307 -6.84 12.31 39.74
C ALA A 307 -6.55 13.18 38.50
N LEU A 308 -6.44 12.58 37.31
CA LEU A 308 -6.88 13.15 36.03
C LEU A 308 -6.65 12.15 34.89
N SER A 309 -7.53 11.17 34.76
CA SER A 309 -7.68 10.40 33.53
C SER A 309 -9.11 10.55 33.06
N GLY A 310 -9.34 11.62 32.28
CA GLY A 310 -10.57 11.78 31.52
C GLY A 310 -10.65 10.67 30.49
N THR A 311 -11.63 9.79 30.65
CA THR A 311 -11.97 8.74 29.69
C THR A 311 -12.43 9.39 28.39
N ARG A 312 -11.56 9.37 27.38
CA ARG A 312 -11.96 9.66 26.00
C ARG A 312 -12.81 8.49 25.52
N LYS A 313 -14.03 8.80 25.06
CA LYS A 313 -14.93 7.89 24.36
C LYS A 313 -14.23 7.39 23.08
N GLY A 314 -13.66 6.20 23.15
CA GLY A 314 -13.36 5.33 22.02
C GLY A 314 -14.30 4.14 22.10
N GLY A 315 -14.98 3.84 21.00
CA GLY A 315 -16.01 2.81 20.94
C GLY A 315 -15.52 1.39 21.23
N PHE A 316 -16.52 0.51 21.37
CA PHE A 316 -16.43 -0.95 21.36
C PHE A 316 -16.27 -1.68 22.70
N ALA A 317 -17.09 -1.33 23.72
CA ALA A 317 -17.59 -2.31 24.68
C ALA A 317 -18.78 -1.74 25.48
N ILE A 318 -19.97 -2.32 25.31
CA ILE A 318 -21.08 -2.13 26.26
C ILE A 318 -20.71 -2.89 27.55
N PRO A 319 -20.77 -2.26 28.75
CA PRO A 319 -20.43 -2.94 30.01
C PRO A 319 -21.33 -4.15 30.25
N ILE A 320 -20.77 -5.22 30.84
CA ILE A 320 -21.43 -6.54 31.00
C ILE A 320 -22.80 -6.44 31.69
N ALA A 321 -22.97 -5.49 32.62
CA ALA A 321 -24.22 -5.25 33.31
C ALA A 321 -25.37 -4.81 32.37
N ALA A 322 -25.07 -4.04 31.33
CA ALA A 322 -26.08 -3.60 30.36
C ALA A 322 -26.50 -4.73 29.39
N ARG A 323 -25.62 -5.70 29.11
CA ARG A 323 -25.98 -6.89 28.30
C ARG A 323 -26.91 -7.86 29.05
N MET A 324 -26.74 -7.99 30.36
CA MET A 324 -27.62 -8.83 31.19
C MET A 324 -29.03 -8.24 31.28
N ALA A 325 -29.15 -6.91 31.35
CA ALA A 325 -30.44 -6.22 31.37
C ALA A 325 -31.20 -6.36 30.03
N GLU A 326 -30.52 -6.26 28.89
CA GLU A 326 -31.14 -6.48 27.58
C GLU A 326 -31.60 -7.92 27.38
N LYS A 327 -30.80 -8.90 27.83
CA LYS A 327 -31.18 -10.31 27.75
C LYS A 327 -32.40 -10.66 28.62
N ALA A 328 -32.50 -10.06 29.81
CA ALA A 328 -33.66 -10.22 30.68
C ALA A 328 -34.94 -9.61 30.07
N LEU A 329 -34.81 -8.47 29.38
CA LEU A 329 -35.93 -7.85 28.65
C LEU A 329 -36.37 -8.68 27.44
N GLU A 330 -35.43 -9.32 26.72
CA GLU A 330 -35.74 -10.20 25.59
C GLU A 330 -36.41 -11.49 26.04
N GLU A 331 -35.97 -12.09 27.15
CA GLU A 331 -36.63 -13.26 27.75
C GLU A 331 -38.02 -12.91 28.30
N ALA A 332 -38.20 -11.73 28.90
CA ALA A 332 -39.51 -11.25 29.32
C ALA A 332 -40.45 -11.00 28.12
N ALA A 333 -39.93 -10.49 26.99
CA ALA A 333 -40.71 -10.29 25.77
C ALA A 333 -41.11 -11.61 25.11
N ARG A 334 -40.22 -12.61 25.10
CA ARG A 334 -40.51 -13.97 24.62
C ARG A 334 -41.53 -14.69 25.51
N ALA A 335 -41.43 -14.54 26.83
CA ALA A 335 -42.43 -15.07 27.76
C ALA A 335 -43.80 -14.42 27.56
N ARG A 336 -43.83 -13.12 27.25
CA ARG A 336 -45.07 -12.37 26.96
C ARG A 336 -45.67 -12.75 25.60
N ALA A 337 -44.85 -13.09 24.60
CA ALA A 337 -45.29 -13.62 23.31
C ALA A 337 -45.81 -15.07 23.43
N ALA A 338 -45.18 -15.91 24.23
CA ALA A 338 -45.63 -17.29 24.47
C ALA A 338 -46.97 -17.38 25.23
N LEU A 339 -47.29 -16.36 26.03
CA LEU A 339 -48.60 -16.23 26.70
C LEU A 339 -49.70 -15.75 25.72
N LEU A 340 -49.32 -14.99 24.68
CA LEU A 340 -50.25 -14.49 23.66
C LEU A 340 -50.66 -15.59 22.65
N ASP A 341 -49.85 -16.65 22.50
CA ASP A 341 -50.15 -17.82 21.66
C ASP A 341 -51.06 -18.87 22.35
N GLN A 342 -51.40 -18.71 23.63
CA GLN A 342 -52.29 -19.64 24.35
C GLN A 342 -53.78 -19.27 24.32
N GLU A 343 -54.16 -18.14 23.70
CA GLU A 343 -55.56 -17.73 23.60
C GLU A 343 -56.01 -17.57 22.13
N ALA A 344 -56.26 -18.70 21.47
CA ALA A 344 -57.18 -18.76 20.32
C ALA A 344 -57.92 -20.10 20.31
N PRO A 345 -59.26 -20.13 20.27
CA PRO A 345 -60.05 -21.35 20.37
C PRO A 345 -60.04 -22.19 19.08
N ALA A 346 -60.10 -23.50 19.28
CA ALA A 346 -60.22 -24.53 18.25
C ALA A 346 -61.46 -24.33 17.35
N ALA A 347 -61.24 -24.14 16.05
CA ALA A 347 -62.20 -24.43 14.98
C ALA A 347 -61.47 -24.55 13.64
N ASP A 348 -61.98 -25.46 12.81
CA ASP A 348 -61.72 -25.68 11.39
C ASP A 348 -60.40 -26.36 10.95
N VAL A 349 -60.58 -27.63 10.58
CA VAL A 349 -59.73 -28.44 9.71
C VAL A 349 -59.47 -27.66 8.41
N TRP A 350 -58.32 -26.99 8.33
CA TRP A 350 -57.79 -26.46 7.08
C TRP A 350 -56.65 -27.35 6.62
N GLN A 351 -56.92 -28.21 5.64
CA GLN A 351 -55.89 -28.98 4.95
C GLN A 351 -55.04 -28.01 4.11
N PRO A 352 -53.72 -27.86 4.36
CA PRO A 352 -52.90 -27.03 3.50
C PRO A 352 -52.66 -27.76 2.19
N ALA A 353 -53.25 -27.26 1.10
CA ALA A 353 -52.98 -27.65 -0.27
C ALA A 353 -51.57 -27.18 -0.72
N GLY A 354 -50.53 -27.61 -0.01
CA GLY A 354 -49.12 -27.26 -0.25
C GLY A 354 -48.13 -28.37 0.13
N ALA A 355 -48.62 -29.58 0.42
CA ALA A 355 -47.79 -30.71 0.87
C ALA A 355 -47.49 -31.75 -0.23
N THR A 356 -47.43 -31.36 -1.51
CA THR A 356 -47.01 -32.26 -2.60
C THR A 356 -45.65 -31.91 -3.20
N MET A 357 -45.04 -30.79 -2.81
CA MET A 357 -43.70 -30.44 -3.28
C MET A 357 -42.64 -31.16 -2.45
N THR A 358 -41.92 -32.08 -3.10
CA THR A 358 -40.79 -32.81 -2.49
C THR A 358 -39.76 -31.81 -1.95
N PRO A 359 -38.96 -32.17 -0.93
CA PRO A 359 -37.91 -31.30 -0.40
C PRO A 359 -36.97 -30.76 -1.50
N GLU A 360 -36.72 -31.55 -2.55
CA GLU A 360 -35.93 -31.13 -3.71
C GLU A 360 -36.62 -30.08 -4.57
N GLN A 361 -37.94 -30.20 -4.79
CA GLN A 361 -38.72 -29.22 -5.55
C GLN A 361 -38.73 -27.87 -4.82
N ARG A 362 -38.85 -27.86 -3.49
CA ARG A 362 -38.70 -26.65 -2.67
C ARG A 362 -37.32 -26.02 -2.77
N ARG A 363 -36.24 -26.83 -2.73
CA ARG A 363 -34.86 -26.35 -2.95
C ARG A 363 -34.66 -25.80 -4.37
N ARG A 364 -35.30 -26.38 -5.39
CA ARG A 364 -35.28 -25.87 -6.77
C ARG A 364 -36.04 -24.55 -6.90
N GLU A 365 -37.22 -24.43 -6.31
CA GLU A 365 -37.97 -23.17 -6.30
C GLU A 365 -37.24 -22.06 -5.55
N GLN A 366 -36.56 -22.37 -4.45
CA GLN A 366 -35.70 -21.40 -3.75
C GLN A 366 -34.56 -20.90 -4.65
N ARG A 367 -33.88 -21.80 -5.37
CA ARG A 367 -32.84 -21.42 -6.37
C ARG A 367 -33.42 -20.62 -7.53
N LEU A 368 -34.63 -20.94 -7.99
CA LEU A 368 -35.33 -20.19 -9.04
C LEU A 368 -35.74 -18.79 -8.55
N ARG A 369 -36.15 -18.64 -7.29
CA ARG A 369 -36.44 -17.33 -6.69
C ARG A 369 -35.16 -16.49 -6.57
N GLN A 370 -34.07 -17.09 -6.08
CA GLN A 370 -32.77 -16.42 -5.96
C GLN A 370 -32.22 -16.01 -7.33
N SER A 371 -32.29 -16.88 -8.35
CA SER A 371 -31.83 -16.54 -9.70
C SER A 371 -32.65 -15.42 -10.35
N LYS A 372 -33.98 -15.41 -10.18
CA LYS A 372 -34.84 -14.30 -10.64
C LYS A 372 -34.54 -12.99 -9.92
N GLU A 373 -34.20 -13.04 -8.63
CA GLU A 373 -33.84 -11.86 -7.87
C GLU A 373 -32.49 -11.29 -8.30
N ILE A 374 -31.50 -12.16 -8.58
CA ILE A 374 -30.22 -11.77 -9.19
C ILE A 374 -30.45 -11.17 -10.58
N GLU A 375 -31.28 -11.78 -11.42
CA GLU A 375 -31.62 -11.24 -12.74
C GLU A 375 -32.27 -9.85 -12.64
N LYS A 376 -33.19 -9.67 -11.69
CA LYS A 376 -33.82 -8.38 -11.40
C LYS A 376 -32.79 -7.33 -10.92
N GLN A 377 -31.85 -7.72 -10.06
CA GLN A 377 -30.77 -6.83 -9.61
C GLN A 377 -29.85 -6.43 -10.77
N MET A 378 -29.52 -7.36 -11.67
CA MET A 378 -28.72 -7.08 -12.87
C MET A 378 -29.44 -6.16 -13.86
N LEU A 379 -30.75 -6.37 -14.07
CA LEU A 379 -31.57 -5.47 -14.90
C LEU A 379 -31.65 -4.07 -14.27
N ALA A 380 -31.92 -3.97 -12.97
CA ALA A 380 -31.94 -2.69 -12.26
C ALA A 380 -30.58 -1.97 -12.32
N PHE A 381 -29.47 -2.71 -12.20
CA PHE A 381 -28.13 -2.14 -12.34
C PHE A 381 -27.88 -1.62 -13.76
N ASN A 382 -28.28 -2.37 -14.78
CA ASN A 382 -28.17 -1.94 -16.17
C ASN A 382 -29.04 -0.71 -16.47
N GLU A 383 -30.24 -0.63 -15.91
CA GLU A 383 -31.11 0.54 -16.01
C GLU A 383 -30.51 1.76 -15.31
N GLN A 384 -29.93 1.61 -14.12
CA GLN A 384 -29.23 2.70 -13.44
C GLN A 384 -28.04 3.20 -14.28
N LYS A 385 -27.28 2.28 -14.89
CA LYS A 385 -26.18 2.64 -15.77
C LYS A 385 -26.68 3.42 -16.99
N ARG A 386 -27.77 2.98 -17.63
CA ARG A 386 -28.41 3.71 -18.73
C ARG A 386 -28.91 5.09 -18.32
N LYS A 387 -29.54 5.22 -17.15
CA LYS A 387 -29.98 6.52 -16.61
C LYS A 387 -28.81 7.47 -16.38
N ARG A 388 -27.70 7.00 -15.80
CA ARG A 388 -26.48 7.81 -15.64
C ARG A 388 -25.92 8.27 -16.98
N GLU A 389 -25.85 7.38 -17.97
CA GLU A 389 -25.41 7.74 -19.32
C GLU A 389 -26.34 8.76 -19.98
N GLU A 390 -27.65 8.64 -19.78
CA GLU A 390 -28.66 9.59 -20.27
C GLU A 390 -28.58 10.95 -19.54
N GLU A 391 -28.35 10.96 -18.24
CA GLU A 391 -28.09 12.16 -17.43
C GLU A 391 -26.80 12.86 -17.85
N GLU A 392 -25.74 12.10 -18.13
CA GLU A 392 -24.50 12.66 -18.66
C GLU A 392 -24.69 13.26 -20.05
N ARG A 393 -25.45 12.57 -20.91
CA ARG A 393 -25.81 13.08 -22.25
C ARG A 393 -26.66 14.34 -22.13
N SER A 394 -27.67 14.35 -21.27
CA SER A 394 -28.53 15.52 -21.05
C SER A 394 -27.74 16.68 -20.46
N HIS A 395 -26.83 16.42 -19.51
CA HIS A 395 -25.93 17.43 -18.96
C HIS A 395 -24.98 18.00 -20.03
N LYS A 396 -24.44 17.16 -20.93
CA LYS A 396 -23.65 17.61 -22.08
C LYS A 396 -24.49 18.48 -23.03
N ILE A 397 -25.72 18.08 -23.34
CA ILE A 397 -26.65 18.85 -24.17
C ILE A 397 -26.98 20.20 -23.50
N ALA A 398 -27.29 20.21 -22.20
CA ALA A 398 -27.56 21.43 -21.45
C ALA A 398 -26.34 22.38 -21.42
N LYS A 399 -25.12 21.83 -21.33
CA LYS A 399 -23.87 22.61 -21.41
C LYS A 399 -23.66 23.22 -22.80
N LEU A 400 -24.04 22.51 -23.87
CA LEU A 400 -24.02 23.05 -25.22
C LEU A 400 -25.10 24.11 -25.43
N ALA A 401 -26.31 23.89 -24.92
CA ALA A 401 -27.40 24.87 -24.95
C ALA A 401 -26.98 26.18 -24.25
N ARG A 402 -26.44 26.12 -23.02
CA ARG A 402 -25.92 27.30 -22.30
C ARG A 402 -24.77 28.02 -23.02
N ARG A 403 -24.02 27.33 -23.86
CA ARG A 403 -22.96 27.95 -24.69
C ARG A 403 -23.55 28.59 -25.95
N ASN A 404 -24.61 28.00 -26.48
CA ASN A 404 -25.35 28.46 -27.64
C ASN A 404 -26.63 29.21 -27.23
N ASP A 405 -26.63 29.93 -26.10
CA ASP A 405 -27.75 30.79 -25.73
C ASP A 405 -27.81 31.96 -26.73
N GLU A 406 -28.55 31.76 -27.82
CA GLU A 406 -28.61 32.67 -28.97
C GLU A 406 -29.05 34.07 -28.56
N THR A 407 -29.93 34.20 -27.58
CA THR A 407 -30.37 35.47 -27.00
C THR A 407 -29.21 36.29 -26.43
N LYS A 408 -28.30 35.65 -25.69
CA LYS A 408 -27.12 36.30 -25.12
C LYS A 408 -26.10 36.66 -26.21
N VAL A 409 -25.99 35.83 -27.24
CA VAL A 409 -25.15 36.13 -28.41
C VAL A 409 -25.71 37.31 -29.19
N GLU A 410 -27.03 37.41 -29.35
CA GLU A 410 -27.73 38.52 -30.00
C GLU A 410 -27.62 39.83 -29.21
N GLU A 411 -27.76 39.80 -27.89
CA GLU A 411 -27.53 40.96 -27.03
C GLU A 411 -26.08 41.49 -27.16
N LEU A 412 -25.11 40.59 -27.18
CA LEU A 412 -23.70 40.95 -27.38
C LEU A 412 -23.45 41.53 -28.77
N ARG A 413 -24.08 40.97 -29.82
CA ARG A 413 -24.03 41.51 -31.19
C ARG A 413 -24.65 42.90 -31.27
N ARG A 414 -25.81 43.11 -30.65
CA ARG A 414 -26.48 44.42 -30.59
C ARG A 414 -25.59 45.45 -29.89
N LYS A 415 -25.03 45.10 -28.72
CA LYS A 415 -24.10 45.97 -27.99
C LYS A 415 -22.84 46.30 -28.78
N ALA A 416 -22.34 45.36 -29.59
CA ALA A 416 -21.20 45.60 -30.48
C ALA A 416 -21.56 46.56 -31.64
N LEU A 417 -22.76 46.42 -32.22
CA LEU A 417 -23.26 47.34 -33.25
C LEU A 417 -23.47 48.75 -32.69
N GLU A 418 -24.06 48.87 -31.51
CA GLU A 418 -24.23 50.17 -30.82
C GLU A 418 -22.88 50.83 -30.54
N ARG A 419 -21.86 50.07 -30.11
CA ARG A 419 -20.49 50.59 -29.96
C ARG A 419 -19.89 51.03 -31.29
N ARG A 420 -20.14 50.31 -32.38
CA ARG A 420 -19.66 50.68 -33.72
C ARG A 420 -20.34 51.95 -34.21
N GLN A 421 -21.65 52.09 -34.00
CA GLN A 421 -22.41 53.29 -34.33
C GLN A 421 -21.98 54.48 -33.48
N ALA A 422 -21.75 54.30 -32.18
CA ALA A 422 -21.24 55.34 -31.30
C ALA A 422 -19.85 55.81 -31.72
N LYS A 423 -18.96 54.89 -32.11
CA LYS A 423 -17.65 55.26 -32.69
C LYS A 423 -17.81 56.01 -34.00
N ALA A 424 -18.61 55.50 -34.94
CA ALA A 424 -18.85 56.18 -36.22
C ALA A 424 -19.48 57.57 -36.04
N ALA A 425 -20.38 57.75 -35.06
CA ALA A 425 -20.95 59.04 -34.72
C ALA A 425 -19.92 59.99 -34.10
N ALA A 426 -19.03 59.48 -33.24
CA ALA A 426 -17.92 60.25 -32.69
C ALA A 426 -16.91 60.67 -33.78
N ASP A 427 -16.60 59.76 -34.71
CA ASP A 427 -15.73 60.03 -35.85
C ASP A 427 -16.36 61.05 -36.81
N ALA A 428 -17.67 60.98 -37.04
CA ALA A 428 -18.42 61.96 -37.83
C ALA A 428 -18.49 63.34 -37.15
N ALA A 429 -18.62 63.38 -35.83
CA ALA A 429 -18.60 64.63 -35.06
C ALA A 429 -17.20 65.26 -34.98
N ALA A 430 -16.14 64.44 -35.10
CA ALA A 430 -14.76 64.88 -35.13
C ALA A 430 -14.27 65.31 -36.53
N ALA A 431 -15.06 65.08 -37.58
CA ALA A 431 -14.75 65.55 -38.93
C ALA A 431 -15.00 67.08 -39.01
N PRO A 432 -14.00 67.89 -39.40
CA PRO A 432 -14.14 69.34 -39.47
C PRO A 432 -15.13 69.73 -40.58
N THR A 433 -16.23 70.38 -40.19
CA THR A 433 -17.16 71.02 -41.14
C THR A 433 -16.41 72.11 -41.90
N THR A 434 -16.34 71.98 -43.22
CA THR A 434 -15.69 72.96 -44.13
C THR A 434 -16.60 74.13 -44.42
#